data_AF-A0A7X8TRD5-F1
#
_entry.id   AF-A0A7X8TRD5-F1
#
_cell.length_a   1.000
_cell.length_b   1.000
_cell.length_c   1.000
_cell.angle_alpha   90.00
_cell.angle_beta   90.00
_cell.angle_gamma   90.00
#
_symmetry.space_group_name_H-M   'P 1'
#
loop_
_entity.id
_entity.type
_entity.pdbx_description
1 polymer ?
#
loop_
_entity_poly.entity_id
_entity_poly.type
_entity_poly.pdbx_seq_one_letter_code
_entity_poly.pdbx_strand_id
1 'polypeptide(L)'
;MMPLTETQCKQAINAMDIGDQLAESVEKELALLKELDTKTLMSKATKMLMTGNLSVEAFGISPQLFGHIEQLTTINNMARKKYREQLAAQLQALEGVSNGE
;
A
#
# COMPACT_ATOMS: atom_id res chain seq x y z
N MET A 1 7.42 -28.72 0.56
CA MET A 1 7.69 -27.31 0.91
C MET A 1 8.71 -27.30 2.04
N MET A 2 9.81 -26.55 1.93
CA MET A 2 10.64 -26.31 3.12
C MET A 2 9.92 -25.28 4.00
N PRO A 3 9.73 -25.53 5.30
CA PRO A 3 9.13 -24.56 6.20
C PRO A 3 9.96 -23.27 6.20
N LEU A 4 9.28 -22.13 6.24
CA LEU A 4 9.95 -20.84 6.41
C LEU A 4 10.79 -20.90 7.69
N THR A 5 12.02 -20.40 7.62
CA THR A 5 12.83 -20.27 8.82
C THR A 5 12.19 -19.23 9.75
N GLU A 6 12.45 -19.33 11.05
CA GLU A 6 11.95 -18.36 12.03
C GLU A 6 12.27 -16.91 11.63
N THR A 7 13.47 -16.68 11.10
CA THR A 7 13.91 -15.38 10.56
C THR A 7 13.04 -14.91 9.41
N GLN A 8 12.68 -15.78 8.47
CA GLN A 8 11.83 -15.43 7.34
C GLN A 8 10.39 -15.13 7.79
N CYS A 9 9.89 -15.84 8.79
CA CYS A 9 8.59 -15.53 9.41
C CYS A 9 8.61 -14.15 10.08
N LYS A 10 9.63 -13.86 10.89
CA LYS A 10 9.79 -12.55 11.55
C LYS A 10 9.91 -11.39 10.56
N GLN A 11 10.65 -11.59 9.46
CA GLN A 11 10.75 -10.59 8.39
C GLN A 11 9.42 -10.38 7.67
N ALA A 12 8.66 -11.45 7.43
CA ALA A 12 7.34 -11.36 6.80
C ALA A 12 6.34 -10.63 7.69
N ILE A 13 6.31 -10.93 9.00
CA ILE A 13 5.46 -10.26 9.99
C ILE A 13 5.80 -8.76 10.04
N ASN A 14 7.08 -8.41 10.17
CA ASN A 14 7.50 -7.01 10.18
C ASN A 14 7.11 -6.27 8.89
N ALA A 15 7.26 -6.92 7.73
CA ALA A 15 6.81 -6.32 6.46
C ALA A 15 5.29 -6.11 6.40
N MET A 16 4.49 -6.97 7.04
CA MET A 16 3.04 -6.78 7.17
C MET A 16 2.72 -5.63 8.11
N ASP A 17 3.36 -5.54 9.28
CA ASP A 17 3.17 -4.45 10.24
C ASP A 17 3.52 -3.08 9.63
N ILE A 18 4.62 -3.00 8.86
CA ILE A 18 5.00 -1.81 8.10
C ILE A 18 3.94 -1.50 7.03
N GLY A 19 3.42 -2.53 6.36
CA GLY A 19 2.34 -2.39 5.39
C GLY A 19 1.08 -1.78 6.00
N ASP A 20 0.68 -2.23 7.18
CA ASP A 20 -0.49 -1.72 7.90
C ASP A 20 -0.32 -0.26 8.33
N GLN A 21 0.87 0.11 8.83
CA GLN A 21 1.19 1.50 9.18
C GLN A 21 1.17 2.43 7.96
N LEU A 22 1.69 1.95 6.82
CA LEU A 22 1.65 2.69 5.56
C LEU A 22 0.23 2.83 5.04
N ALA A 23 -0.59 1.77 5.13
CA ALA A 23 -1.99 1.81 4.73
C ALA A 23 -2.77 2.84 5.55
N GLU A 24 -2.61 2.85 6.88
CA GLU A 24 -3.25 3.82 7.76
C GLU A 24 -2.84 5.27 7.42
N SER A 25 -1.56 5.48 7.12
CA SER A 25 -1.04 6.80 6.73
C SER A 25 -1.62 7.28 5.40
N VAL A 26 -1.67 6.39 4.40
CA VAL A 26 -2.28 6.68 3.09
C VAL A 26 -3.78 6.95 3.22
N GLU A 27 -4.51 6.19 4.03
CA GLU A 27 -5.94 6.41 4.25
C GLU A 27 -6.25 7.76 4.89
N LYS A 28 -5.46 8.16 5.89
CA LYS A 28 -5.56 9.50 6.52
C LYS A 28 -5.33 10.61 5.50
N GLU A 29 -4.27 10.51 4.70
CA GLU A 29 -3.93 11.49 3.69
C GLU A 29 -4.97 11.55 2.55
N LEU A 30 -5.54 10.40 2.15
CA LEU A 30 -6.64 10.34 1.18
C LEU A 30 -7.96 10.88 1.74
N ALA A 31 -8.23 10.74 3.03
CA ALA A 31 -9.41 11.31 3.67
C ALA A 31 -9.37 12.85 3.61
N LEU A 32 -8.21 13.45 3.91
CA LEU A 32 -7.99 14.90 3.76
C LEU A 32 -8.22 15.38 2.32
N LEU A 33 -7.82 14.56 1.34
CA LEU A 33 -8.08 14.83 -0.08
C LEU A 33 -9.56 14.78 -0.44
N LYS A 34 -10.33 13.84 0.14
CA LYS A 34 -11.77 13.72 -0.09
C LYS A 34 -12.56 14.85 0.55
N GLU A 35 -12.09 15.39 1.66
CA GLU A 35 -12.72 16.50 2.38
C GLU A 35 -12.41 17.87 1.78
N LEU A 36 -11.47 17.95 0.82
CA LEU A 36 -11.16 19.20 0.13
C LEU A 36 -12.30 19.65 -0.77
N ASP A 37 -13.07 20.60 -0.28
CA ASP A 37 -14.07 21.32 -1.08
C ASP A 37 -13.39 22.08 -2.24
N THR A 38 -13.97 21.94 -3.43
CA THR A 38 -13.56 22.62 -4.67
C THR A 38 -13.42 24.13 -4.52
N LYS A 39 -14.26 24.79 -3.72
CA LYS A 39 -14.15 26.23 -3.43
C LYS A 39 -12.87 26.55 -2.65
N THR A 40 -12.53 25.71 -1.68
CA THR A 40 -11.31 25.83 -0.88
C THR A 40 -10.07 25.54 -1.72
N LEU A 41 -10.15 24.53 -2.60
CA LEU A 41 -9.11 24.19 -3.56
C LEU A 41 -8.81 25.38 -4.49
N MET A 42 -9.85 25.98 -5.09
CA MET A 42 -9.70 27.12 -5.99
C MET A 42 -9.14 28.35 -5.26
N SER A 43 -9.60 28.63 -4.04
CA SER A 43 -9.07 29.73 -3.23
C SER A 43 -7.58 29.55 -2.93
N LYS A 44 -7.16 28.34 -2.54
CA LYS A 44 -5.75 28.00 -2.32
C LYS A 44 -4.92 28.15 -3.59
N ALA A 45 -5.41 27.62 -4.71
CA ALA A 45 -4.74 27.71 -6.01
C ALA A 45 -4.54 29.18 -6.44
N THR A 46 -5.58 30.02 -6.35
CA THR A 46 -5.49 31.45 -6.68
C THR A 46 -4.49 32.15 -5.77
N LYS A 47 -4.50 31.86 -4.46
CA LYS A 47 -3.54 32.45 -3.52
C LYS A 47 -2.10 32.05 -3.87
N MET A 48 -1.86 30.80 -4.25
CA MET A 48 -0.54 30.32 -4.66
C MET A 48 -0.05 30.96 -5.96
N LEU A 49 -0.95 31.16 -6.93
CA LEU A 49 -0.64 31.89 -8.15
C LEU A 49 -0.27 33.35 -7.86
N MET A 50 -0.95 33.98 -6.91
CA MET A 50 -0.66 35.36 -6.49
C MET A 50 0.65 35.48 -5.69
N THR A 51 0.97 34.49 -4.85
CA THR A 51 2.20 34.51 -4.02
C THR A 51 3.40 33.90 -4.72
N GLY A 52 3.22 33.23 -5.86
CA GLY A 52 4.28 32.52 -6.59
C GLY A 52 4.77 31.24 -5.91
N ASN A 53 4.17 30.82 -4.79
CA ASN A 53 4.58 29.64 -4.04
C ASN A 53 3.74 28.42 -4.46
N LEU A 54 4.18 27.72 -5.51
CA LEU A 54 3.53 26.53 -6.04
C LEU A 54 4.05 25.27 -5.34
N SER A 55 3.25 24.67 -4.47
CA SER A 55 3.58 23.48 -3.71
C SER A 55 2.34 22.59 -3.53
N VAL A 56 2.53 21.27 -3.57
CA VAL A 56 1.42 20.29 -3.43
C VAL A 56 0.93 20.21 -1.99
N GLU A 57 1.79 20.54 -1.03
CA GLU A 57 1.52 20.62 0.40
C GLU A 57 0.49 21.70 0.73
N ALA A 58 0.42 22.77 -0.06
CA ALA A 58 -0.61 23.80 0.09
C ALA A 58 -2.02 23.24 -0.11
N PHE A 59 -2.16 22.18 -0.92
CA PHE A 59 -3.38 21.42 -1.11
C PHE A 59 -3.57 20.31 -0.08
N GLY A 60 -2.79 20.27 1.00
CA GLY A 60 -2.91 19.24 2.03
C GLY A 60 -2.38 17.88 1.60
N ILE A 61 -1.68 17.80 0.47
CA ILE A 61 -1.06 16.57 -0.02
C ILE A 61 0.33 16.48 0.60
N SER A 62 0.55 15.46 1.41
CA SER A 62 1.87 15.15 1.95
C SER A 62 2.85 14.84 0.80
N PRO A 63 4.08 15.38 0.81
CA PRO A 63 5.08 15.03 -0.20
C PRO A 63 5.52 13.56 -0.08
N GLN A 64 5.22 12.92 1.05
CA GLN A 64 5.53 11.52 1.31
C GLN A 64 4.43 10.57 0.81
N LEU A 65 3.22 11.09 0.51
CA LEU A 65 2.06 10.28 0.12
C LEU A 65 2.39 9.30 -1.01
N PHE A 66 3.01 9.81 -2.09
CA PHE A 66 3.35 8.98 -3.24
C PHE A 66 4.37 7.91 -2.91
N GLY A 67 5.38 8.24 -2.08
CA GLY A 67 6.34 7.25 -1.58
C GLY A 67 5.68 6.17 -0.72
N HIS A 68 4.75 6.56 0.16
CA HIS A 68 3.98 5.60 0.97
C HIS A 68 3.09 4.70 0.10
N ILE A 69 2.44 5.25 -0.93
CA ILE A 69 1.65 4.48 -1.90
C ILE A 69 2.55 3.46 -2.65
N GLU A 70 3.73 3.87 -3.11
CA GLU A 70 4.67 2.98 -3.82
C GLU A 70 5.17 1.85 -2.92
N GLN A 71 5.55 2.17 -1.68
CA GLN A 71 5.99 1.18 -0.70
C GLN A 71 4.87 0.20 -0.36
N LEU A 72 3.67 0.70 -0.08
CA LEU A 72 2.49 -0.11 0.21
C LEU A 72 2.14 -1.03 -0.96
N THR A 73 2.22 -0.52 -2.20
CA THR A 73 1.97 -1.29 -3.42
C THR A 73 2.99 -2.42 -3.57
N THR A 74 4.27 -2.14 -3.28
CA THR A 74 5.35 -3.11 -3.34
C THR A 74 5.13 -4.25 -2.34
N ILE A 75 4.86 -3.92 -1.07
CA ILE A 75 4.58 -4.89 -0.01
C ILE A 75 3.37 -5.75 -0.37
N ASN A 76 2.27 -5.12 -0.81
CA ASN A 76 1.06 -5.83 -1.22
C ASN A 76 1.29 -6.78 -2.39
N ASN A 77 2.05 -6.37 -3.41
CA ASN A 77 2.36 -7.22 -4.55
C ASN A 77 3.20 -8.43 -4.15
N MET A 78 4.19 -8.23 -3.26
CA MET A 78 5.00 -9.33 -2.73
C MET A 78 4.17 -10.31 -1.91
N ALA A 79 3.31 -9.82 -1.03
CA ALA A 79 2.42 -10.64 -0.20
C ALA A 79 1.43 -11.45 -1.07
N ARG A 80 0.76 -10.79 -2.02
CA ARG A 80 -0.18 -11.43 -2.96
C ARG A 80 0.50 -12.48 -3.82
N LYS A 81 1.73 -12.23 -4.30
CA LYS A 81 2.50 -13.22 -5.06
C LYS A 81 2.79 -14.46 -4.23
N LYS A 82 3.33 -14.30 -3.02
CA LYS A 82 3.61 -15.42 -2.11
C LYS A 82 2.36 -16.23 -1.79
N TYR A 83 1.25 -15.55 -1.52
CA TYR A 83 -0.02 -16.22 -1.23
C TYR A 83 -0.56 -17.01 -2.43
N ARG A 84 -0.46 -16.45 -3.65
CA ARG A 84 -0.82 -17.19 -4.88
C ARG A 84 0.05 -18.42 -5.11
N GLU A 85 1.36 -18.32 -4.89
CA GLU A 85 2.28 -19.46 -4.97
C GLU A 85 1.89 -20.56 -3.98
N GLN A 86 1.52 -20.18 -2.75
CA GLN A 86 1.03 -21.11 -1.74
C GLN A 86 -0.27 -21.79 -2.14
N LEU A 87 -1.26 -21.03 -2.62
CA LEU A 87 -2.53 -21.58 -3.08
C LEU A 87 -2.34 -22.51 -4.29
N ALA A 88 -1.48 -22.15 -5.24
CA ALA A 88 -1.17 -22.99 -6.40
C ALA A 88 -0.51 -24.32 -5.99
N ALA A 89 0.42 -24.29 -5.03
CA ALA A 89 1.04 -25.50 -4.49
C ALA A 89 0.03 -26.39 -3.75
N GLN A 90 -0.91 -25.78 -3.01
CA GLN A 90 -2.00 -26.52 -2.34
C GLN A 90 -2.96 -27.14 -3.35
N LEU A 91 -3.34 -26.42 -4.41
CA LEU A 91 -4.17 -26.93 -5.49
C LEU A 91 -3.52 -28.13 -6.19
N GLN A 92 -2.24 -28.03 -6.55
CA GLN A 92 -1.50 -29.14 -7.15
C GLN A 92 -1.42 -30.36 -6.23
N ALA A 93 -1.26 -30.15 -4.91
CA ALA A 93 -1.27 -31.24 -3.95
C ALA A 93 -2.64 -31.94 -3.89
N LEU A 94 -3.73 -31.18 -3.95
CA LEU A 94 -5.10 -31.74 -3.98
C LEU A 94 -5.39 -32.48 -5.30
N GLU A 95 -4.98 -31.92 -6.44
CA GLU A 95 -5.12 -32.55 -7.76
C GLU A 95 -4.27 -33.81 -7.89
N GLY A 96 -3.08 -33.84 -7.27
CA GLY A 96 -2.21 -35.01 -7.23
C GLY A 96 -2.76 -36.14 -6.35
N VAL A 97 -3.57 -35.82 -5.33
CA VAL A 97 -4.27 -36.81 -4.49
C VAL A 97 -5.51 -37.36 -5.20
N SER A 98 -6.20 -36.54 -6.03
CA SER A 98 -7.41 -36.95 -6.75
C SER A 98 -7.18 -37.87 -7.96
N ASN A 99 -5.97 -37.94 -8.51
CA ASN A 99 -5.64 -38.80 -9.66
C ASN A 99 -4.97 -40.13 -9.25
N GLY A 100 -4.98 -40.46 -7.95
CA GLY A 100 -4.35 -41.65 -7.37
C GLY A 100 -5.31 -42.72 -6.85
N GLU A 101 -6.60 -42.65 -7.18
CA GLU A 101 -7.61 -43.70 -6.88
C GLU A 101 -7.99 -44.50 -8.13
#